data_AF-A0A966BCT7-F1
#
_entry.id   AF-A0A966BCT7-F1
#
_cell.length_a   1.000
_cell.length_b   1.000
_cell.length_c   1.000
_cell.angle_alpha   90.00
_cell.angle_beta   90.00
_cell.angle_gamma   90.00
#
_symmetry.space_group_name_H-M   'P 1'
#
loop_
_entity.id
_entity.type
_entity.pdbx_description
1 polymer ?
#
loop_
_entity_poly.entity_id
_entity_poly.type
_entity_poly.pdbx_seq_one_letter_code
_entity_poly.pdbx_strand_id
1 'polypeptide(L)'
;TGKSTVGRILAIELGRDFVDTDDVIVSRHGPIAEIFADHGEAHFRSIERDLARELAARPGLVVATGGGMLLQDDVVEALAGDQLFCLAAAADVIVARVLADPSGVVRPLLAGPDAEANVVRLLAERAAHYRRFEQVDTDGLTPVQVVAEIRRRISPAVDNG
;
A
#
# COMPACT_ATOMS: atom_id res chain seq x y z
N THR A 1 -8.22 2.62 1.11
CA THR A 1 -7.90 1.52 2.05
C THR A 1 -7.15 1.96 3.30
N GLY A 2 -6.67 3.21 3.45
CA GLY A 2 -6.13 3.69 4.73
C GLY A 2 -4.72 3.21 5.11
N LYS A 3 -3.94 2.69 4.15
CA LYS A 3 -2.59 2.12 4.36
C LYS A 3 -1.65 3.04 5.15
N SER A 4 -1.54 4.31 4.76
CA SER A 4 -0.64 5.26 5.43
C SER A 4 -1.09 5.55 6.87
N THR A 5 -2.40 5.70 7.11
CA THR A 5 -2.94 5.89 8.47
C THR A 5 -2.72 4.67 9.35
N VAL A 6 -3.10 3.48 8.88
CA VAL A 6 -2.93 2.21 9.60
C VAL A 6 -1.45 1.93 9.84
N GLY A 7 -0.61 2.11 8.83
CA GLY A 7 0.83 1.89 8.90
C GLY A 7 1.53 2.80 9.92
N ARG A 8 1.19 4.10 9.98
CA ARG A 8 1.75 5.02 10.99
C ARG A 8 1.39 4.60 12.41
N ILE A 9 0.12 4.27 12.63
CA ILE A 9 -0.34 3.83 13.97
C ILE A 9 0.36 2.53 14.35
N LEU A 10 0.43 1.56 13.43
CA LEU A 10 1.11 0.29 13.66
C LEU A 10 2.61 0.48 13.96
N ALA A 11 3.29 1.36 13.24
CA ALA A 11 4.70 1.66 13.46
C ALA A 11 4.95 2.20 14.88
N ILE A 12 4.11 3.14 15.33
CA ILE A 12 4.16 3.68 16.69
C ILE A 12 3.95 2.57 17.73
N GLU A 13 2.94 1.72 17.56
CA GLU A 13 2.66 0.63 18.50
C GLU A 13 3.77 -0.44 18.55
N LEU A 14 4.48 -0.66 17.45
CA LEU A 14 5.58 -1.60 17.37
C LEU A 14 6.95 -0.99 17.74
N GLY A 15 7.03 0.32 17.95
CA GLY A 15 8.31 1.01 18.14
C GLY A 15 9.22 0.95 16.91
N ARG A 16 8.62 1.00 15.71
CA ARG A 16 9.28 0.86 14.40
C ARG A 16 9.17 2.15 13.60
N ASP A 17 10.06 2.31 12.62
CA ASP A 17 9.96 3.41 11.66
C ASP A 17 8.87 3.14 10.63
N PHE A 18 8.16 4.21 10.23
CA PHE A 18 7.16 4.16 9.17
C PHE A 18 7.73 4.69 7.85
N VAL A 19 7.44 3.99 6.75
CA VAL A 19 7.77 4.43 5.39
C VAL A 19 6.55 4.32 4.50
N ASP A 20 6.23 5.39 3.75
CA ASP A 20 5.29 5.34 2.62
C ASP A 20 6.10 5.39 1.32
N THR A 21 5.95 4.36 0.47
CA THR A 21 6.77 4.26 -0.74
C THR A 21 6.46 5.36 -1.74
N ASP A 22 5.20 5.84 -1.80
CA ASP A 22 4.83 6.93 -2.70
C ASP A 22 5.53 8.22 -2.26
N ASP A 23 5.60 8.51 -0.95
CA ASP A 23 6.31 9.67 -0.40
C ASP A 23 7.82 9.60 -0.68
N VAL A 24 8.43 8.42 -0.54
CA VAL A 24 9.86 8.22 -0.85
C VAL A 24 10.15 8.45 -2.32
N ILE A 25 9.29 7.93 -3.22
CA ILE A 25 9.45 8.11 -4.67
C ILE A 25 9.31 9.59 -5.02
N VAL A 26 8.28 10.27 -4.51
CA VAL A 26 8.07 11.71 -4.76
C VAL A 26 9.27 12.53 -4.29
N SER A 27 9.81 12.24 -3.11
CA SER A 27 10.98 12.93 -2.57
C SER A 27 12.25 12.74 -3.42
N ARG A 28 12.41 11.60 -4.09
CA ARG A 28 13.66 11.25 -4.80
C ARG A 28 13.60 11.51 -6.31
N HIS A 29 12.43 11.35 -6.90
CA HIS A 29 12.23 11.34 -8.36
C HIS A 29 11.23 12.39 -8.85
N GLY A 30 10.56 13.10 -7.95
CA GLY A 30 9.54 14.08 -8.29
C GLY A 30 8.12 13.49 -8.36
N PRO A 31 7.11 14.30 -8.71
CA PRO A 31 5.71 13.89 -8.72
C PRO A 31 5.47 12.64 -9.58
N ILE A 32 4.78 11.64 -9.02
CA ILE A 32 4.50 10.38 -9.74
C ILE A 32 3.83 10.62 -11.10
N ALA A 33 2.91 11.59 -11.17
CA ALA A 33 2.26 11.95 -12.44
C ALA A 33 3.24 12.39 -13.53
N GLU A 34 4.28 13.15 -13.16
CA GLU A 34 5.33 13.60 -14.07
C GLU A 34 6.22 12.42 -14.48
N ILE A 35 6.58 11.54 -13.54
CA ILE A 35 7.34 10.30 -13.86
C ILE A 35 6.60 9.46 -14.92
N PHE A 36 5.28 9.28 -14.77
CA PHE A 36 4.48 8.56 -15.75
C PHE A 36 4.41 9.29 -17.10
N ALA A 37 4.25 10.61 -17.10
CA ALA A 37 4.15 11.41 -18.33
C ALA A 37 5.47 11.43 -19.11
N ASP A 38 6.60 11.58 -18.42
CA ASP A 38 7.91 11.82 -19.03
C ASP A 38 8.68 10.52 -19.31
N HIS A 39 8.48 9.49 -18.48
CA HIS A 39 9.27 8.25 -18.53
C HIS A 39 8.42 6.98 -18.70
N GLY A 40 7.11 7.08 -18.56
CA GLY A 40 6.19 5.95 -18.72
C GLY A 40 6.17 4.98 -17.53
N GLU A 41 5.17 4.09 -17.56
CA GLU A 41 4.93 3.15 -16.47
C GLU A 41 6.09 2.19 -16.23
N ALA A 42 6.74 1.69 -17.29
CA ALA A 42 7.84 0.73 -17.16
C ALA A 42 9.00 1.29 -16.31
N HIS A 43 9.29 2.59 -16.43
CA HIS A 43 10.30 3.27 -15.63
C HIS A 43 9.86 3.40 -14.17
N PHE A 44 8.62 3.85 -13.94
CA PHE A 44 8.05 3.93 -12.60
C PHE A 44 8.08 2.57 -11.88
N ARG A 45 7.74 1.48 -12.59
CA ARG A 45 7.82 0.12 -12.05
C ARG A 45 9.25 -0.27 -11.68
N SER A 46 10.26 0.19 -12.42
CA SER A 46 11.67 -0.01 -12.05
C SER A 46 12.04 0.69 -10.76
N ILE A 47 11.60 1.93 -10.57
CA ILE A 47 11.82 2.68 -9.33
C ILE A 47 11.18 1.94 -8.14
N GLU A 48 9.93 1.47 -8.28
CA GLU A 48 9.27 0.68 -7.25
C GLU A 48 10.09 -0.58 -6.87
N ARG A 49 10.62 -1.31 -7.85
CA ARG A 49 11.45 -2.51 -7.60
C ARG A 49 12.72 -2.22 -6.83
N ASP A 50 13.44 -1.17 -7.24
CA ASP A 50 14.69 -0.81 -6.58
C ASP A 50 14.45 -0.34 -5.15
N LEU A 51 13.37 0.40 -4.93
CA LEU A 51 12.93 0.79 -3.59
C LEU A 51 12.50 -0.43 -2.74
N ALA A 52 11.79 -1.40 -3.32
CA ALA A 52 11.41 -2.63 -2.61
C ALA A 52 12.63 -3.36 -2.06
N ARG A 53 13.68 -3.52 -2.88
CA ARG A 53 14.94 -4.18 -2.47
C ARG A 53 15.67 -3.40 -1.38
N GLU A 54 15.69 -2.07 -1.47
CA GLU A 54 16.27 -1.22 -0.41
C GLU A 54 15.53 -1.38 0.92
N LEU A 55 14.19 -1.40 0.89
CA LEU A 55 13.38 -1.53 2.10
C LEU A 55 13.45 -2.94 2.70
N ALA A 56 13.48 -3.98 1.88
CA ALA A 56 13.66 -5.37 2.32
C ALA A 56 14.99 -5.58 3.07
N ALA A 57 16.03 -4.82 2.72
CA ALA A 57 17.33 -4.88 3.40
C ALA A 57 17.35 -4.15 4.76
N ARG A 58 16.27 -3.45 5.13
CA ARG A 58 16.19 -2.62 6.34
C ARG A 58 15.22 -3.25 7.34
N PRO A 59 15.70 -3.91 8.39
CA PRO A 59 14.83 -4.50 9.40
C PRO A 59 14.12 -3.42 10.23
N GLY A 60 13.02 -3.81 10.88
CA GLY A 60 12.34 -2.95 11.85
C GLY A 60 11.48 -1.83 11.22
N LEU A 61 11.03 -2.00 9.99
CA LEU A 61 10.14 -1.05 9.31
C LEU A 61 8.68 -1.51 9.33
N VAL A 62 7.78 -0.54 9.21
CA VAL A 62 6.41 -0.72 8.73
C VAL A 62 6.27 0.08 7.44
N VAL A 63 5.98 -0.61 6.34
CA VAL A 63 5.95 -0.03 5.00
C VAL A 63 4.52 0.00 4.45
N ALA A 64 4.05 1.19 4.05
CA ALA A 64 2.88 1.34 3.20
C ALA A 64 3.32 1.40 1.74
N THR A 65 2.91 0.42 0.94
CA THR A 65 3.27 0.37 -0.49
C THR A 65 2.27 1.13 -1.37
N GLY A 66 2.75 1.63 -2.51
CA GLY A 66 1.92 2.12 -3.60
C GLY A 66 0.95 1.03 -4.07
N GLY A 67 -0.23 1.43 -4.57
CA GLY A 67 -1.32 0.49 -4.87
C GLY A 67 -1.01 -0.54 -5.96
N GLY A 68 -0.03 -0.27 -6.82
CA GLY A 68 0.43 -1.18 -7.88
C GLY A 68 1.73 -1.91 -7.58
N MET A 69 2.45 -1.51 -6.52
CA MET A 69 3.80 -1.99 -6.24
C MET A 69 3.84 -3.52 -6.04
N LEU A 70 2.93 -4.04 -5.22
CA LEU A 70 2.86 -5.48 -4.96
C LEU A 70 2.36 -6.29 -6.15
N LEU A 71 1.90 -5.70 -7.26
CA LEU A 71 1.49 -6.43 -8.47
C LEU A 71 2.67 -7.01 -9.25
N GLN A 72 3.90 -6.58 -8.94
CA GLN A 72 5.11 -7.04 -9.58
C GLN A 72 5.66 -8.25 -8.81
N ASP A 73 5.82 -9.40 -9.48
CA ASP A 73 6.28 -10.63 -8.81
C ASP A 73 7.68 -10.49 -8.20
N ASP A 74 8.57 -9.72 -8.82
CA ASP A 74 9.92 -9.47 -8.29
C ASP A 74 9.94 -8.59 -7.03
N VAL A 75 8.98 -7.67 -6.88
CA VAL A 75 8.75 -6.95 -5.61
C VAL A 75 8.30 -7.93 -4.54
N VAL A 76 7.38 -8.83 -4.87
CA VAL A 76 6.88 -9.84 -3.91
C VAL A 76 8.00 -10.79 -3.49
N GLU A 77 8.85 -11.22 -4.43
CA GLU A 77 10.02 -12.03 -4.16
C GLU A 77 11.03 -11.31 -3.26
N ALA A 78 11.29 -10.02 -3.52
CA ALA A 78 12.19 -9.22 -2.68
C ALA A 78 11.69 -9.08 -1.23
N LEU A 79 10.37 -9.09 -1.03
CA LEU A 79 9.71 -8.95 0.27
C LEU A 79 9.28 -10.30 0.86
N ALA A 80 9.72 -11.44 0.31
CA ALA A 80 9.23 -12.76 0.73
C ALA A 80 9.61 -13.12 2.19
N GLY A 81 10.62 -12.45 2.76
CA GLY A 81 11.00 -12.58 4.17
C GLY A 81 10.15 -11.74 5.14
N ASP A 82 9.33 -10.83 4.61
CA ASP A 82 8.51 -9.89 5.37
C ASP A 82 7.05 -10.38 5.51
N GLN A 83 6.32 -9.83 6.48
CA GLN A 83 4.89 -10.07 6.60
C GLN A 83 4.09 -9.06 5.75
N LEU A 84 3.38 -9.57 4.75
CA LEU A 84 2.61 -8.76 3.80
C LEU A 84 1.10 -8.84 4.11
N PHE A 85 0.51 -7.69 4.45
CA PHE A 85 -0.92 -7.55 4.70
C PHE A 85 -1.59 -6.74 3.60
N CYS A 86 -2.71 -7.25 3.09
CA CYS A 86 -3.57 -6.54 2.15
C CYS A 86 -4.81 -6.01 2.89
N LEU A 87 -4.90 -4.69 2.99
CA LEU A 87 -6.07 -4.03 3.58
C LEU A 87 -7.24 -4.04 2.57
N ALA A 88 -8.21 -4.90 2.82
CA ALA A 88 -9.39 -5.09 1.99
C ALA A 88 -10.56 -4.21 2.49
N ALA A 89 -11.40 -3.78 1.56
CA ALA A 89 -12.64 -3.09 1.83
C ALA A 89 -13.58 -3.28 0.63
N ALA A 90 -14.88 -3.22 0.86
CA ALA A 90 -15.86 -3.17 -0.21
C ALA A 90 -15.65 -1.93 -1.11
N ALA A 91 -16.02 -2.06 -2.39
CA ALA A 91 -15.74 -1.05 -3.40
C ALA A 91 -16.39 0.30 -3.06
N ASP A 92 -17.63 0.28 -2.58
CA ASP A 92 -18.40 1.43 -2.10
C ASP A 92 -17.70 2.13 -0.92
N VAL A 93 -17.16 1.37 0.04
CA VAL A 93 -16.37 1.88 1.16
C VAL A 93 -15.08 2.54 0.67
N ILE A 94 -14.40 1.95 -0.33
CA ILE A 94 -13.21 2.53 -0.94
C ILE A 94 -13.55 3.86 -1.64
N VAL A 95 -14.61 3.90 -2.44
CA VAL A 95 -15.09 5.09 -3.13
C VAL A 95 -15.41 6.20 -2.13
N ALA A 96 -16.22 5.90 -1.10
CA ALA A 96 -16.59 6.86 -0.06
C ALA A 96 -15.36 7.44 0.66
N ARG A 97 -14.37 6.60 0.99
CA ARG A 97 -13.13 7.03 1.65
C ARG A 97 -12.29 7.96 0.78
N VAL A 98 -12.24 7.73 -0.54
CA VAL A 98 -11.47 8.62 -1.41
C VAL A 98 -12.21 9.91 -1.71
N LEU A 99 -13.53 9.88 -1.89
CA LEU A 99 -14.32 11.10 -2.06
C LEU A 99 -14.27 12.01 -0.83
N ALA A 100 -14.12 11.43 0.36
CA ALA A 100 -13.96 12.17 1.60
C ALA A 100 -12.52 12.62 1.89
N ASP A 101 -11.52 12.24 1.06
CA ASP A 101 -10.11 12.54 1.27
C ASP A 101 -9.82 14.04 0.97
N PRO A 102 -9.54 14.87 1.99
CA PRO A 102 -9.39 16.31 1.82
C PRO A 102 -8.04 16.69 1.19
N SER A 103 -7.13 15.73 0.97
CA SER A 103 -5.80 15.96 0.40
C SER A 103 -5.83 16.42 -1.05
N GLY A 104 -6.98 16.29 -1.75
CA GLY A 104 -7.13 16.73 -3.14
C GLY A 104 -6.24 15.97 -4.13
N VAL A 105 -5.58 14.88 -3.69
CA VAL A 105 -4.79 14.01 -4.57
C VAL A 105 -5.75 13.38 -5.57
N VAL A 106 -5.71 13.90 -6.80
CA VAL A 106 -6.41 13.33 -7.96
C VAL A 106 -5.87 11.93 -8.16
N ARG A 107 -6.53 10.93 -7.57
CA ARG A 107 -6.18 9.54 -7.82
C ARG A 107 -6.58 9.26 -9.26
N PRO A 108 -5.64 8.90 -10.17
CA PRO A 108 -5.97 8.64 -11.57
C PRO A 108 -7.09 7.59 -11.74
N LEU A 109 -7.24 6.72 -10.73
CA LEU A 109 -8.26 5.68 -10.62
C LEU A 109 -9.70 6.20 -10.44
N LEU A 110 -9.90 7.48 -10.11
CA LEU A 110 -11.21 8.12 -9.95
C LEU A 110 -11.47 9.20 -11.00
N ALA A 111 -10.60 9.31 -12.01
CA ALA A 111 -10.80 10.22 -13.10
C ALA A 111 -11.93 9.70 -14.01
N GLY A 112 -12.84 10.59 -14.41
CA GLY A 112 -13.94 10.28 -15.32
C GLY A 112 -15.33 10.25 -14.66
N PRO A 113 -16.39 10.05 -15.46
CA PRO A 113 -17.78 10.23 -15.01
C PRO A 113 -18.29 9.15 -14.04
N ASP A 114 -17.59 8.01 -13.93
CA ASP A 114 -18.02 6.88 -13.09
C ASP A 114 -16.85 6.32 -12.27
N ALA A 115 -16.54 7.04 -11.19
CA ALA A 115 -15.47 6.69 -10.26
C ALA A 115 -15.72 5.33 -9.57
N GLU A 116 -16.98 4.98 -9.33
CA GLU A 116 -17.36 3.70 -8.71
C GLU A 116 -17.09 2.53 -9.64
N ALA A 117 -17.54 2.59 -10.90
CA ALA A 117 -17.27 1.55 -11.89
C ALA A 117 -15.75 1.36 -12.12
N ASN A 118 -14.97 2.45 -12.10
CA ASN A 118 -13.52 2.37 -12.22
C ASN A 118 -12.87 1.66 -11.03
N VAL A 119 -13.30 1.96 -9.80
CA VAL A 119 -12.81 1.25 -8.59
C VAL A 119 -13.19 -0.22 -8.63
N VAL A 120 -14.44 -0.54 -8.95
CA VAL A 120 -14.92 -1.93 -9.06
C VAL A 120 -14.09 -2.70 -10.09
N ARG A 121 -13.90 -2.14 -11.28
CA ARG A 121 -13.09 -2.76 -12.34
C ARG A 121 -11.66 -2.99 -11.89
N LEU A 122 -11.03 -1.99 -11.28
CA LEU A 122 -9.65 -2.11 -10.79
C LEU A 122 -9.50 -3.19 -9.71
N LEU A 123 -10.43 -3.23 -8.75
CA LEU A 123 -10.42 -4.24 -7.71
C LEU A 123 -10.60 -5.64 -8.31
N ALA A 124 -11.47 -5.79 -9.31
CA ALA A 124 -11.67 -7.05 -10.01
C ALA A 124 -10.41 -7.49 -10.78
N GLU A 125 -9.76 -6.57 -11.51
CA GLU A 125 -8.50 -6.83 -12.23
C GLU A 125 -7.38 -7.27 -11.27
N ARG A 126 -7.35 -6.73 -10.04
CA ARG A 126 -6.31 -7.01 -9.05
C ARG A 126 -6.67 -8.10 -8.04
N ALA A 127 -7.92 -8.56 -8.02
CA ALA A 127 -8.44 -9.47 -6.99
C ALA A 127 -7.67 -10.79 -6.92
N ALA A 128 -7.27 -11.35 -8.07
CA ALA A 128 -6.48 -12.58 -8.10
C ALA A 128 -5.10 -12.37 -7.44
N HIS A 129 -4.48 -11.22 -7.68
CA HIS A 129 -3.17 -10.90 -7.15
C HIS A 129 -3.21 -10.58 -5.67
N TYR A 130 -4.15 -9.72 -5.25
CA TYR A 130 -4.29 -9.33 -3.85
C TYR A 130 -4.59 -10.53 -2.94
N ARG A 131 -5.39 -11.51 -3.41
CA ARG A 131 -5.70 -12.74 -2.66
C ARG A 131 -4.49 -13.61 -2.31
N ARG A 132 -3.31 -13.35 -2.90
CA ARG A 132 -2.04 -14.04 -2.55
C ARG A 132 -1.50 -13.59 -1.19
N PHE A 133 -1.93 -12.42 -0.69
CA PHE A 133 -1.49 -11.85 0.58
C PHE A 133 -2.55 -12.02 1.65
N GLU A 134 -2.11 -11.94 2.91
CA GLU A 134 -2.99 -12.05 4.04
C GLU A 134 -3.97 -10.87 4.10
N GLN A 135 -5.27 -11.16 3.99
CA GLN A 135 -6.30 -10.13 3.94
C GLN A 135 -6.70 -9.65 5.33
N VAL A 136 -6.78 -8.33 5.49
CA VAL A 136 -7.36 -7.68 6.66
C VAL A 136 -8.52 -6.83 6.18
N ASP A 137 -9.73 -7.27 6.50
CA ASP A 137 -10.94 -6.51 6.23
C ASP A 137 -10.95 -5.23 7.08
N THR A 138 -11.30 -4.12 6.47
CA THR A 138 -11.35 -2.79 7.09
C THR A 138 -12.75 -2.20 7.12
N ASP A 139 -13.76 -2.94 6.65
CA ASP A 139 -15.15 -2.48 6.61
C ASP A 139 -15.73 -2.38 8.03
N GLY A 140 -16.37 -1.25 8.32
CA GLY A 140 -16.90 -0.94 9.66
C GLY A 140 -15.84 -0.76 10.75
N LEU A 141 -14.55 -0.85 10.43
CA LEU A 141 -13.45 -0.71 11.39
C LEU A 141 -12.80 0.67 11.32
N THR A 142 -12.48 1.20 12.51
CA THR A 142 -11.57 2.35 12.66
C THR A 142 -10.11 1.93 12.38
N PRO A 143 -9.21 2.86 12.02
CA PRO A 143 -7.80 2.55 11.81
C PRO A 143 -7.14 1.82 12.99
N VAL A 144 -7.49 2.19 14.22
CA VAL A 144 -6.97 1.54 15.45
C VAL A 144 -7.43 0.08 15.55
N GLN A 145 -8.68 -0.22 15.20
CA GLN A 145 -9.19 -1.59 15.18
C GLN A 145 -8.51 -2.44 14.11
N VAL A 146 -8.22 -1.86 12.94
CA VAL A 146 -7.45 -2.53 11.89
C VAL A 146 -6.03 -2.85 12.37
N VAL A 147 -5.37 -1.91 13.06
CA VAL A 147 -4.05 -2.16 13.67
C VAL A 147 -4.11 -3.29 14.69
N ALA A 148 -5.12 -3.32 15.55
CA ALA A 148 -5.31 -4.39 16.52
C ALA A 148 -5.53 -5.76 15.86
N GLU A 149 -6.19 -5.82 14.69
CA GLU A 149 -6.31 -7.03 13.89
C GLU A 149 -4.95 -7.47 13.35
N ILE A 150 -4.19 -6.56 12.72
CA ILE A 150 -2.85 -6.87 12.18
C ILE A 150 -1.94 -7.39 13.29
N ARG A 151 -1.90 -6.72 14.45
CA ARG A 151 -1.02 -7.10 15.57
C ARG A 151 -1.27 -8.51 16.09
N ARG A 152 -2.51 -9.00 16.04
CA ARG A 152 -2.82 -10.39 16.42
C ARG A 152 -2.23 -11.43 15.48
N ARG A 153 -1.80 -11.02 14.29
CA ARG A 153 -1.33 -11.89 13.21
C ARG A 153 0.15 -11.67 12.88
N ILE A 154 0.75 -10.60 13.39
CA ILE A 154 2.20 -10.43 13.38
C ILE A 154 2.81 -11.58 14.18
N SER A 155 3.69 -12.33 13.54
CA SER A 155 4.46 -13.35 14.24
C SER A 155 5.41 -12.63 15.21
N PRO A 156 5.54 -13.08 16.46
CA PRO A 156 6.55 -12.52 17.34
C PRO A 156 7.89 -12.59 16.62
N ALA A 157 8.58 -11.45 16.56
CA ALA A 157 9.92 -11.43 15.99
C ALA A 157 10.75 -12.47 16.74
N VAL A 158 11.38 -13.38 16.01
CA VAL A 158 12.46 -14.18 16.59
C VAL A 158 13.56 -13.16 16.89
N ASP A 159 13.65 -12.72 18.15
CA ASP A 159 14.77 -11.92 18.64
C ASP A 159 16.04 -12.75 18.43
N ASN A 160 16.69 -12.56 17.28
CA ASN A 160 18.08 -12.93 17.12
C ASN A 160 18.89 -11.84 17.84
N GLY A 161 19.02 -12.03 19.15
CA GLY A 161 19.86 -11.20 20.02
C GLY A 161 21.32 -11.15 19.62
#